data_AF-G1XF62-F1
#
_entry.id   AF-G1XF62-F1
#
_cell.length_a   1.000
_cell.length_b   1.000
_cell.length_c   1.000
_cell.angle_alpha   90.00
_cell.angle_beta   90.00
_cell.angle_gamma   90.00
#
_symmetry.space_group_name_H-M   'P 1'
#
loop_
_entity.id
_entity.type
_entity.pdbx_description
1 polymer ?
#
loop_
_entity_poly.entity_id
_entity_poly.type
_entity_poly.pdbx_seq_one_letter_code
_entity_poly.pdbx_strand_id
1 'polypeptide(L)'
;MSFTAPQYIPGETDITLLLGRDSFEFEANRNILASQSKFFEKACYNEEFKEAKERLIKLPDIQLDTMMEVLAWLYRSEPKLPEDFTCNESTCRTLAVLSAADFLQIDTLAKDYGTSFGKKLELIGQDSETKELLNCVKVMNGIYKARGSIQEEELFEWVKRIGTSGRQRLMSACSLVEAPNGTFFQDLSCVILKAWR
;
A
#
# COMPACT_ATOMS: atom_id res chain seq x y z
N MET A 1 4.70 8.90 22.87
CA MET A 1 4.41 9.90 21.82
C MET A 1 2.91 9.89 21.60
N SER A 2 2.21 10.99 21.86
CA SER A 2 0.77 11.11 21.56
C SER A 2 0.63 11.68 20.15
N PHE A 3 0.12 10.88 19.22
CA PHE A 3 -0.29 11.35 17.90
C PHE A 3 -1.82 11.31 17.84
N THR A 4 -2.43 12.48 17.84
CA THR A 4 -3.81 12.67 17.41
C THR A 4 -3.79 12.65 15.88
N ALA A 5 -4.51 11.71 15.26
CA ALA A 5 -4.71 11.79 13.81
C ALA A 5 -5.23 13.20 13.48
N PRO A 6 -4.80 13.84 12.38
CA PRO A 6 -5.05 15.26 12.14
C PRO A 6 -6.54 15.67 12.12
N GLN A 7 -7.45 14.69 12.06
CA GLN A 7 -8.90 14.86 12.09
C GLN A 7 -9.61 13.89 13.07
N TYR A 8 -8.88 13.33 14.04
CA TYR A 8 -9.53 12.61 15.14
C TYR A 8 -10.35 13.61 15.95
N ILE A 9 -11.67 13.63 15.76
CA ILE A 9 -12.59 14.41 16.58
C ILE A 9 -12.84 13.57 17.85
N PRO A 10 -12.26 13.94 19.01
CA PRO A 10 -12.48 13.17 20.23
C PRO A 10 -13.94 13.35 20.68
N GLY A 11 -14.66 12.25 20.93
CA GLY A 11 -16.04 12.25 21.45
C GLY A 11 -17.11 11.61 20.54
N GLU A 12 -16.76 11.23 19.31
CA GLU A 12 -17.64 10.52 18.36
C GLU A 12 -17.07 9.16 17.91
N THR A 13 -16.18 8.58 18.71
CA THR A 13 -15.71 7.21 18.50
C THR A 13 -16.72 6.21 19.05
N ASP A 14 -16.97 5.15 18.28
CA ASP A 14 -18.03 4.18 18.57
C ASP A 14 -17.60 2.74 18.33
N ILE A 15 -16.29 2.52 18.13
CA ILE A 15 -15.66 1.21 18.02
C ILE A 15 -14.21 1.25 18.49
N THR A 16 -13.74 0.14 19.06
CA THR A 16 -12.33 -0.06 19.45
C THR A 16 -11.66 -1.08 18.54
N LEU A 17 -10.45 -0.78 18.08
CA LEU A 17 -9.57 -1.70 17.36
C LEU A 17 -8.48 -2.20 18.32
N LEU A 18 -8.26 -3.50 18.36
CA LEU A 18 -7.12 -4.12 19.04
C LEU A 18 -6.07 -4.51 17.99
N LEU A 19 -4.95 -3.79 17.98
CA LEU A 19 -3.94 -3.85 16.92
C LEU A 19 -2.69 -4.59 17.38
N GLY A 20 -2.15 -5.42 16.47
CA GLY A 20 -0.95 -6.21 16.71
C GLY A 20 -1.13 -7.26 17.80
N ARG A 21 -0.05 -7.99 18.08
CA ARG A 21 -0.06 -9.06 19.10
C ARG A 21 -0.17 -8.51 20.52
N ASP A 22 0.34 -7.32 20.74
CA ASP A 22 0.29 -6.62 22.03
C ASP A 22 -1.09 -5.99 22.30
N SER A 23 -2.05 -6.14 21.37
CA SER A 23 -3.42 -5.65 21.51
C SER A 23 -3.50 -4.16 21.84
N PHE A 24 -2.75 -3.34 21.10
CA PHE A 24 -2.82 -1.88 21.24
C PHE A 24 -4.24 -1.41 20.95
N GLU A 25 -4.86 -0.76 21.93
CA GLU A 25 -6.20 -0.20 21.82
C GLU A 25 -6.18 1.11 21.02
N PHE A 26 -7.07 1.18 20.02
CA PHE A 26 -7.28 2.37 19.22
C PHE A 26 -8.77 2.61 19.01
N GLU A 27 -9.28 3.73 19.49
CA GLU A 27 -10.67 4.12 19.28
C GLU A 27 -10.86 4.75 17.89
N ALA A 28 -11.95 4.40 17.20
CA ALA A 28 -12.24 4.88 15.85
C ALA A 28 -13.75 5.12 15.64
N ASN A 29 -14.10 5.61 14.45
CA ASN A 29 -15.48 5.83 14.05
C ASN A 29 -15.89 4.82 12.96
N ARG A 30 -16.96 4.04 13.23
CA ARG A 30 -17.45 2.99 12.33
C ARG A 30 -17.82 3.52 10.94
N ASN A 31 -18.42 4.70 10.86
CA ASN A 31 -18.83 5.29 9.58
C ASN A 31 -17.61 5.59 8.72
N ILE A 32 -16.54 6.13 9.31
CA ILE A 32 -15.29 6.43 8.60
C ILE A 32 -14.63 5.13 8.12
N LEU A 33 -14.49 4.14 9.02
CA LEU A 33 -13.91 2.84 8.67
C LEU A 33 -14.68 2.16 7.54
N ALA A 34 -16.01 2.08 7.65
CA ALA A 34 -16.85 1.39 6.68
C ALA A 34 -16.99 2.13 5.34
N SER A 35 -16.78 3.46 5.33
CA SER A 35 -16.97 4.26 4.11
C SER A 35 -16.12 3.81 2.91
N GLN A 36 -14.96 3.19 3.17
CA GLN A 36 -14.00 2.76 2.15
C GLN A 36 -13.56 1.30 2.31
N SER A 37 -14.06 0.57 3.32
CA SER A 37 -13.65 -0.80 3.62
C SER A 37 -14.86 -1.73 3.70
N LYS A 38 -14.93 -2.69 2.77
CA LYS A 38 -15.95 -3.75 2.81
C LYS A 38 -15.78 -4.66 4.02
N PHE A 39 -14.55 -4.81 4.51
CA PHE A 39 -14.27 -5.54 5.75
C PHE A 39 -14.93 -4.83 6.94
N PHE A 40 -14.64 -3.54 7.13
CA PHE A 40 -15.20 -2.79 8.25
C PHE A 40 -16.70 -2.57 8.11
N GLU A 41 -17.23 -2.36 6.90
CA GLU A 41 -18.68 -2.32 6.68
C GLU A 41 -19.38 -3.55 7.28
N LYS A 42 -18.87 -4.74 6.97
CA LYS A 42 -19.41 -5.99 7.53
C LYS A 42 -19.16 -6.12 9.02
N ALA A 43 -17.92 -5.90 9.47
CA ALA A 43 -17.54 -6.09 10.87
C ALA A 43 -18.26 -5.10 11.82
N CYS A 44 -18.55 -3.89 11.35
CA CYS A 44 -19.17 -2.83 12.16
C CYS A 44 -20.69 -2.90 12.21
N TYR A 45 -21.35 -3.41 11.15
CA TYR A 45 -22.81 -3.27 10.99
C TYR A 45 -23.57 -4.59 10.77
N ASN A 46 -22.89 -5.71 10.51
CA ASN A 46 -23.58 -6.99 10.50
C ASN A 46 -23.71 -7.53 11.92
N GLU A 47 -24.91 -7.42 12.49
CA GLU A 47 -25.30 -7.91 13.82
C GLU A 47 -25.22 -9.45 13.97
N GLU A 48 -24.87 -10.20 12.93
CA GLU A 48 -24.50 -11.61 13.06
C GLU A 48 -23.08 -11.77 13.61
N PHE A 49 -22.20 -10.78 13.39
CA PHE A 49 -20.82 -10.80 13.86
C PHE A 49 -20.69 -10.30 15.30
N LYS A 50 -19.69 -10.86 15.98
CA LYS A 50 -19.40 -10.53 17.38
C LYS A 50 -18.86 -9.10 17.49
N GLU A 51 -18.09 -8.69 16.50
CA GLU A 51 -17.46 -7.39 16.36
C GLU A 51 -18.48 -6.24 16.40
N ALA A 52 -19.60 -6.38 15.68
CA ALA A 52 -20.67 -5.39 15.64
C ALA A 52 -21.35 -5.24 17.02
N LYS A 53 -21.61 -6.37 17.69
CA LYS A 53 -22.25 -6.40 19.02
C LYS A 53 -21.36 -5.82 20.10
N GLU A 54 -20.09 -6.21 20.10
CA GLU A 54 -19.12 -5.82 21.13
C GLU A 54 -18.48 -4.46 20.86
N ARG A 55 -18.65 -3.91 19.64
CA ARG A 55 -17.96 -2.70 19.19
C ARG A 55 -16.45 -2.81 19.37
N LEU A 56 -15.91 -3.99 19.06
CA LEU A 56 -14.51 -4.34 19.23
C LEU A 56 -14.04 -5.21 18.06
N ILE A 57 -13.02 -4.77 17.32
CA ILE A 57 -12.42 -5.53 16.21
C ILE A 57 -10.98 -5.87 16.57
N LYS A 58 -10.61 -7.15 16.42
CA LYS A 58 -9.24 -7.61 16.67
C LYS A 58 -8.49 -7.80 15.36
N LEU A 59 -7.33 -7.18 15.25
CA LEU A 59 -6.47 -7.19 14.07
C LEU A 59 -5.03 -7.55 14.48
N PRO A 60 -4.78 -8.80 14.92
CA PRO A 60 -3.50 -9.21 15.49
C PRO A 60 -2.33 -9.16 14.50
N ASP A 61 -2.63 -9.25 13.20
CA ASP A 61 -1.63 -9.26 12.13
C ASP A 61 -1.32 -7.86 11.57
N ILE A 62 -2.09 -6.84 11.96
CA ILE A 62 -1.85 -5.45 11.54
C ILE A 62 -1.22 -4.70 12.70
N GLN A 63 0.03 -4.28 12.52
CA GLN A 63 0.76 -3.50 13.52
C GLN A 63 0.21 -2.08 13.64
N LEU A 64 0.42 -1.46 14.81
CA LEU A 64 -0.09 -0.12 15.11
C LEU A 64 0.35 0.91 14.07
N ASP A 65 1.64 0.95 13.73
CA ASP A 65 2.21 1.88 12.75
C ASP A 65 1.55 1.75 11.35
N THR A 66 1.34 0.51 10.90
CA THR A 66 0.67 0.20 9.63
C THR A 66 -0.78 0.67 9.65
N MET A 67 -1.51 0.37 10.73
CA MET A 67 -2.89 0.84 10.86
C MET A 67 -2.97 2.36 10.94
N MET A 68 -2.03 3.02 11.60
CA MET A 68 -1.99 4.48 11.68
C MET A 68 -1.87 5.12 10.30
N GLU A 69 -1.11 4.54 9.37
CA GLU A 69 -1.03 5.03 7.99
C GLU A 69 -2.33 4.78 7.20
N VAL A 70 -2.95 3.61 7.37
CA VAL A 70 -4.27 3.31 6.77
C VAL A 70 -5.33 4.30 7.27
N LEU A 71 -5.37 4.55 8.58
CA LEU A 71 -6.29 5.50 9.18
C LEU A 71 -6.00 6.91 8.70
N ALA A 72 -4.74 7.36 8.70
CA ALA A 72 -4.40 8.69 8.18
C ALA A 72 -4.96 8.91 6.77
N TRP A 73 -4.87 7.89 5.90
CA TRP A 73 -5.47 7.94 4.57
C TRP A 73 -7.01 7.94 4.59
N LEU A 74 -7.66 7.11 5.44
CA LEU A 74 -9.13 7.15 5.61
C LEU A 74 -9.63 8.53 6.06
N TYR A 75 -8.82 9.23 6.85
CA TYR A 75 -9.03 10.63 7.26
C TYR A 75 -8.47 11.64 6.24
N ARG A 76 -8.36 11.24 4.97
CA ARG A 76 -8.02 12.06 3.78
C ARG A 76 -6.60 12.62 3.74
N SER A 77 -5.64 11.96 4.37
CA SER A 77 -4.21 12.23 4.11
C SER A 77 -3.76 11.55 2.82
N GLU A 78 -2.74 12.09 2.17
CA GLU A 78 -2.14 11.45 1.00
C GLU A 78 -1.41 10.13 1.37
N PRO A 79 -1.35 9.15 0.44
CA PRO A 79 -0.55 7.95 0.63
C PRO A 79 0.92 8.27 0.93
N LYS A 80 1.47 7.65 1.97
CA LYS A 80 2.87 7.85 2.35
C LYS A 80 3.78 6.88 1.59
N LEU A 81 4.40 7.39 0.54
CA LEU A 81 5.39 6.63 -0.23
C LEU A 81 6.78 6.66 0.42
N PRO A 82 7.65 5.67 0.14
CA PRO A 82 9.05 5.70 0.57
C PRO A 82 9.71 6.99 0.11
N GLU A 83 10.38 7.75 0.99
CA GLU A 83 11.06 9.01 0.63
C GLU A 83 12.07 8.79 -0.50
N ASP A 84 12.88 7.75 -0.34
CA ASP A 84 13.73 7.14 -1.35
C ASP A 84 13.51 5.62 -1.42
N PHE A 85 14.06 5.00 -2.47
CA PHE A 85 14.02 3.55 -2.69
C PHE A 85 15.33 2.84 -2.32
N THR A 86 16.28 3.54 -1.70
CA THR A 86 17.54 2.96 -1.21
C THR A 86 17.32 2.17 0.08
N CYS A 87 16.33 2.59 0.87
CA CYS A 87 16.02 2.03 2.18
C CYS A 87 14.98 0.89 2.09
N ASN A 88 15.31 -0.25 2.69
CA ASN A 88 14.38 -1.39 2.75
C ASN A 88 13.27 -1.15 3.77
N GLU A 89 13.53 -0.38 4.83
CA GLU A 89 12.55 -0.16 5.90
C GLU A 89 11.34 0.64 5.40
N SER A 90 11.57 1.73 4.66
CA SER A 90 10.50 2.53 4.05
C SER A 90 9.68 1.69 3.07
N THR A 91 10.34 0.87 2.26
CA THR A 91 9.71 -0.09 1.34
C THR A 91 8.85 -1.10 2.11
N CYS A 92 9.37 -1.68 3.20
CA CYS A 92 8.64 -2.63 4.03
C CYS A 92 7.39 -2.02 4.68
N ARG A 93 7.47 -0.77 5.16
CA ARG A 93 6.30 -0.06 5.71
C ARG A 93 5.22 0.12 4.65
N THR A 94 5.57 0.61 3.46
CA THR A 94 4.60 0.74 2.35
C THR A 94 3.98 -0.61 1.97
N LEU A 95 4.77 -1.69 1.92
CA LEU A 95 4.25 -3.04 1.65
C LEU A 95 3.31 -3.55 2.75
N ALA A 96 3.58 -3.23 4.02
CA ALA A 96 2.70 -3.57 5.12
C ALA A 96 1.35 -2.84 4.98
N VAL A 97 1.36 -1.56 4.61
CA VAL A 97 0.14 -0.78 4.36
C VAL A 97 -0.66 -1.36 3.19
N LEU A 98 -0.01 -1.72 2.09
CA LEU A 98 -0.68 -2.34 0.94
C LEU A 98 -1.26 -3.72 1.30
N SER A 99 -0.55 -4.50 2.12
CA SER A 99 -1.05 -5.80 2.61
C SER A 99 -2.25 -5.62 3.54
N ALA A 100 -2.22 -4.61 4.41
CA ALA A 100 -3.36 -4.24 5.25
C ALA A 100 -4.54 -3.75 4.40
N ALA A 101 -4.29 -2.98 3.33
CA ALA A 101 -5.32 -2.52 2.41
C ALA A 101 -6.05 -3.68 1.73
N ASP A 102 -5.32 -4.69 1.25
CA ASP A 102 -5.90 -5.90 0.66
C ASP A 102 -6.74 -6.67 1.68
N PHE A 103 -6.18 -6.92 2.87
CA PHE A 103 -6.89 -7.62 3.95
C PHE A 103 -8.18 -6.90 4.36
N LEU A 104 -8.10 -5.58 4.57
CA LEU A 104 -9.22 -4.72 4.94
C LEU A 104 -10.12 -4.39 3.75
N GLN A 105 -9.83 -4.90 2.54
CA GLN A 105 -10.60 -4.69 1.32
C GLN A 105 -10.85 -3.20 1.01
N ILE A 106 -9.78 -2.39 1.12
CA ILE A 106 -9.76 -0.96 0.82
C ILE A 106 -9.20 -0.76 -0.59
N ASP A 107 -9.99 -1.12 -1.60
CA ASP A 107 -9.56 -1.12 -3.01
C ASP A 107 -9.10 0.29 -3.48
N THR A 108 -9.63 1.36 -2.89
CA THR A 108 -9.33 2.76 -3.22
C THR A 108 -7.94 3.20 -2.72
N LEU A 109 -7.47 2.69 -1.58
CA LEU A 109 -6.15 3.00 -1.05
C LEU A 109 -5.04 2.55 -2.01
N ALA A 110 -5.13 1.33 -2.52
CA ALA A 110 -4.13 0.81 -3.46
C ALA A 110 -4.10 1.58 -4.79
N LYS A 111 -5.25 2.10 -5.24
CA LYS A 111 -5.35 2.94 -6.45
C LYS A 111 -4.68 4.31 -6.25
N ASP A 112 -4.89 4.92 -5.09
CA ASP A 112 -4.23 6.17 -4.73
C ASP A 112 -2.71 5.97 -4.60
N TYR A 113 -2.28 4.86 -3.99
CA TYR A 113 -0.87 4.46 -3.99
C TYR A 113 -0.32 4.30 -5.41
N GLY A 114 -1.04 3.63 -6.30
CA GLY A 114 -0.67 3.48 -7.72
C GLY A 114 -0.45 4.83 -8.41
N THR A 115 -1.40 5.74 -8.25
CA THR A 115 -1.36 7.09 -8.85
C THR A 115 -0.21 7.94 -8.29
N SER A 116 -0.03 7.95 -6.97
CA SER A 116 1.07 8.69 -6.34
C SER A 116 2.43 8.08 -6.68
N PHE A 117 2.50 6.76 -6.78
CA PHE A 117 3.74 6.04 -7.09
C PHE A 117 4.18 6.26 -8.53
N GLY A 118 3.25 6.22 -9.49
CA GLY A 118 3.54 6.50 -10.89
C GLY A 118 4.22 7.86 -11.11
N LYS A 119 3.72 8.91 -10.47
CA LYS A 119 4.38 10.23 -10.43
C LYS A 119 5.77 10.18 -9.79
N LYS A 120 5.95 9.37 -8.75
CA LYS A 120 7.25 9.24 -8.06
C LYS A 120 8.29 8.48 -8.88
N LEU A 121 7.87 7.57 -9.75
CA LEU A 121 8.76 6.90 -10.71
C LEU A 121 9.46 7.89 -11.65
N GLU A 122 8.95 9.11 -11.79
CA GLU A 122 9.61 10.20 -12.53
C GLU A 122 11.02 10.52 -12.03
N LEU A 123 11.27 10.28 -10.74
CA LEU A 123 12.53 10.59 -10.06
C LEU A 123 13.55 9.45 -10.13
N ILE A 124 13.17 8.30 -10.69
CA ILE A 124 13.96 7.06 -10.69
C ILE A 124 14.35 6.75 -12.14
N GLY A 125 15.63 6.48 -12.38
CA GLY A 125 16.16 6.41 -13.75
C GLY A 125 17.41 5.56 -13.92
N GLN A 126 18.21 5.91 -14.93
CA GLN A 126 19.32 5.12 -15.46
C GLN A 126 20.39 4.76 -14.42
N ASP A 127 20.66 5.65 -13.49
CA ASP A 127 21.74 5.46 -12.51
C ASP A 127 21.30 4.62 -11.30
N SER A 128 20.03 4.21 -11.25
CA SER A 128 19.48 3.51 -10.10
C SER A 128 20.18 2.16 -9.86
N GLU A 129 20.54 1.90 -8.61
CA GLU A 129 21.15 0.63 -8.24
C GLU A 129 20.14 -0.52 -8.33
N THR A 130 20.62 -1.76 -8.48
CA THR A 130 19.75 -2.96 -8.49
C THR A 130 18.85 -3.03 -7.25
N LYS A 131 19.34 -2.56 -6.09
CA LYS A 131 18.58 -2.52 -4.84
C LYS A 131 17.42 -1.53 -4.90
N GLU A 132 17.63 -0.35 -5.46
CA GLU A 132 16.58 0.67 -5.63
C GLU A 132 15.51 0.16 -6.60
N LEU A 133 15.93 -0.43 -7.73
CA LEU A 133 15.02 -1.05 -8.68
C LEU A 133 14.22 -2.19 -8.04
N LEU A 134 14.85 -3.03 -7.22
CA LEU A 134 14.16 -4.09 -6.48
C LEU A 134 13.09 -3.53 -5.56
N ASN A 135 13.40 -2.48 -4.81
CA ASN A 135 12.44 -1.83 -3.90
C ASN A 135 11.27 -1.22 -4.68
N CYS A 136 11.54 -0.57 -5.83
CA CYS A 136 10.48 -0.08 -6.72
C CYS A 136 9.58 -1.22 -7.17
N VAL A 137 10.15 -2.29 -7.74
CA VAL A 137 9.40 -3.43 -8.28
C VAL A 137 8.60 -4.12 -7.17
N LYS A 138 9.14 -4.21 -5.94
CA LYS A 138 8.40 -4.73 -4.78
C LYS A 138 7.16 -3.89 -4.48
N VAL A 139 7.28 -2.55 -4.42
CA VAL A 139 6.12 -1.67 -4.19
C VAL A 139 5.10 -1.79 -5.31
N MET A 140 5.51 -1.81 -6.57
CA MET A 140 4.61 -2.03 -7.71
C MET A 140 3.86 -3.37 -7.58
N ASN A 141 4.59 -4.45 -7.30
CA ASN A 141 3.99 -5.77 -7.07
C ASN A 141 2.97 -5.74 -5.90
N GLY A 142 3.29 -5.02 -4.82
CA GLY A 142 2.39 -4.81 -3.68
C GLY A 142 1.11 -4.05 -4.06
N ILE A 143 1.22 -3.00 -4.87
CA ILE A 143 0.09 -2.21 -5.36
C ILE A 143 -0.88 -3.11 -6.14
N TYR A 144 -0.35 -3.92 -7.06
CA TYR A 144 -1.16 -4.85 -7.85
C TYR A 144 -1.77 -5.98 -7.02
N LYS A 145 -1.05 -6.49 -6.00
CA LYS A 145 -1.62 -7.46 -5.04
C LYS A 145 -2.81 -6.87 -4.29
N ALA A 146 -2.70 -5.60 -3.89
CA ALA A 146 -3.78 -4.86 -3.24
C ALA A 146 -4.85 -4.33 -4.21
N ARG A 147 -4.89 -4.85 -5.45
CA ARG A 147 -5.89 -4.51 -6.50
C ARG A 147 -5.81 -3.06 -7.00
N GLY A 148 -4.69 -2.40 -6.79
CA GLY A 148 -4.32 -1.18 -7.49
C GLY A 148 -3.67 -1.48 -8.84
N SER A 149 -3.25 -0.43 -9.53
CA SER A 149 -2.48 -0.50 -10.77
C SER A 149 -1.68 0.78 -10.96
N ILE A 150 -0.71 0.77 -11.86
CA ILE A 150 0.04 1.97 -12.27
C ILE A 150 -0.33 2.24 -13.73
N GLN A 151 -0.41 3.50 -14.14
CA GLN A 151 -0.75 3.82 -15.53
C GLN A 151 0.35 3.31 -16.47
N GLU A 152 -0.05 2.81 -17.64
CA GLU A 152 0.88 2.23 -18.60
C GLU A 152 1.93 3.27 -19.04
N GLU A 153 1.51 4.53 -19.21
CA GLU A 153 2.38 5.64 -19.60
C GLU A 153 3.48 5.91 -18.56
N GLU A 154 3.15 5.83 -17.27
CA GLU A 154 4.09 6.06 -16.17
C GLU A 154 5.11 4.91 -16.11
N LEU A 155 4.65 3.66 -16.26
CA LEU A 155 5.54 2.49 -16.37
C LEU A 155 6.45 2.60 -17.59
N PHE A 156 5.90 3.05 -18.73
CA PHE A 156 6.65 3.17 -19.97
C PHE A 156 7.77 4.20 -19.87
N GLU A 157 7.48 5.40 -19.38
CA GLU A 157 8.51 6.42 -19.20
C GLU A 157 9.56 5.99 -18.16
N TRP A 158 9.17 5.28 -17.10
CA TRP A 158 10.13 4.72 -16.15
C TRP A 158 11.08 3.69 -16.78
N VAL A 159 10.56 2.71 -17.53
CA VAL A 159 11.38 1.69 -18.21
C VAL A 159 12.30 2.32 -19.27
N LYS A 160 11.80 3.33 -19.98
CA LYS A 160 12.60 4.10 -20.94
C LYS A 160 13.75 4.85 -20.26
N ARG A 161 13.54 5.45 -19.09
CA ARG A 161 14.60 6.11 -18.31
C ARG A 161 15.64 5.15 -17.77
N ILE A 162 15.27 3.92 -17.42
CA ILE A 162 16.24 2.88 -17.05
C ILE A 162 17.18 2.58 -18.23
N GLY A 163 16.62 2.57 -19.44
CA GLY A 163 17.37 2.34 -20.68
C GLY A 163 17.89 0.91 -20.82
N THR A 164 18.46 0.62 -22.00
CA THR A 164 18.97 -0.72 -22.32
C THR A 164 20.16 -1.13 -21.45
N SER A 165 20.96 -0.17 -20.97
CA SER A 165 22.07 -0.40 -20.03
C SER A 165 21.60 -0.83 -18.64
N GLY A 166 20.41 -0.39 -18.22
CA GLY A 166 19.78 -0.79 -16.95
C GLY A 166 18.98 -2.10 -17.03
N ARG A 167 18.77 -2.65 -18.23
CA ARG A 167 17.96 -3.85 -18.46
C ARG A 167 18.31 -5.02 -17.56
N GLN A 168 19.59 -5.39 -17.49
CA GLN A 168 20.00 -6.55 -16.71
C GLN A 168 19.75 -6.35 -15.21
N ARG A 169 19.91 -5.12 -14.70
CA ARG A 169 19.62 -4.77 -13.30
C ARG A 169 18.12 -4.87 -13.02
N LEU A 170 17.27 -4.34 -13.92
CA LEU A 170 15.82 -4.46 -13.79
C LEU A 170 15.36 -5.93 -13.81
N MET A 171 15.88 -6.74 -14.74
CA MET A 171 15.53 -8.17 -14.81
C MET A 171 15.98 -8.93 -13.55
N SER A 172 17.17 -8.60 -13.03
CA SER A 172 17.67 -9.18 -11.78
C SER A 172 16.77 -8.79 -10.60
N ALA A 173 16.39 -7.52 -10.49
CA ALA A 173 15.42 -7.05 -9.49
C ALA A 173 14.08 -7.79 -9.59
N CYS A 174 13.53 -7.95 -10.80
CA CYS A 174 12.30 -8.69 -11.06
C CYS A 174 12.36 -10.14 -10.56
N SER A 175 13.49 -10.84 -10.77
CA SER A 175 13.66 -12.23 -10.33
C SER A 175 13.70 -12.43 -8.82
N LEU A 176 13.94 -11.36 -8.05
CA LEU A 176 14.04 -11.38 -6.59
C LEU A 176 12.72 -11.04 -5.89
N VAL A 177 11.63 -10.83 -6.65
CA VAL A 177 10.31 -10.54 -6.10
C VAL A 177 9.64 -11.82 -5.63
N GLU A 178 9.33 -11.89 -4.35
CA GLU A 178 8.60 -13.00 -3.76
C GLU A 178 7.11 -12.93 -4.08
N ALA A 179 6.54 -14.08 -4.47
CA ALA A 179 5.15 -14.23 -4.89
C ALA A 179 4.73 -13.16 -5.93
N PRO A 180 5.25 -13.21 -7.16
CA PRO A 180 4.97 -12.21 -8.19
C PRO A 180 3.49 -12.19 -8.58
N ASN A 181 2.91 -10.98 -8.74
CA ASN A 181 1.57 -10.79 -9.27
C ASN A 181 1.59 -10.90 -10.80
N GLY A 182 0.80 -11.83 -11.35
CA GLY A 182 0.81 -12.11 -12.79
C GLY A 182 0.44 -10.91 -13.66
N THR A 183 -0.56 -10.11 -13.24
CA THR A 183 -1.00 -8.92 -13.98
C THR A 183 0.09 -7.85 -14.00
N PHE A 184 0.73 -7.58 -12.87
CA PHE A 184 1.84 -6.64 -12.82
C PHE A 184 2.97 -7.02 -13.79
N PHE A 185 3.40 -8.29 -13.76
CA PHE A 185 4.50 -8.73 -14.64
C PHE A 185 4.10 -8.79 -16.10
N GLN A 186 2.82 -9.05 -16.40
CA GLN A 186 2.29 -8.93 -17.75
C GLN A 186 2.40 -7.49 -18.24
N ASP A 187 1.90 -6.51 -17.48
CA ASP A 187 1.95 -5.09 -17.84
C ASP A 187 3.39 -4.61 -18.01
N LEU A 188 4.26 -4.93 -17.05
CA LEU A 188 5.67 -4.58 -17.10
C LEU A 188 6.37 -5.20 -18.31
N SER A 189 6.07 -6.45 -18.65
CA SER A 189 6.67 -7.12 -19.81
C SER A 189 6.24 -6.47 -21.12
N CYS A 190 4.95 -6.10 -21.25
CA CYS A 190 4.42 -5.38 -22.40
C CYS A 190 5.15 -4.06 -22.59
N VAL A 191 5.32 -3.30 -21.50
CA VAL A 191 6.03 -2.02 -21.50
C VAL A 191 7.50 -2.19 -21.89
N ILE A 192 8.20 -3.17 -21.29
CA ILE A 192 9.60 -3.47 -21.62
C ILE A 192 9.77 -3.80 -23.10
N LEU A 193 8.87 -4.62 -23.66
CA LEU A 193 8.90 -4.96 -25.08
C LEU A 193 8.62 -3.77 -25.99
N LYS A 194 7.87 -2.77 -25.54
CA LYS A 194 7.65 -1.52 -26.29
C LYS A 194 8.84 -0.58 -26.19
N ALA A 195 9.44 -0.45 -25.01
CA ALA A 195 10.47 0.55 -24.73
C ALA A 195 11.87 0.18 -25.25
N TRP A 196 12.21 -1.11 -25.32
CA TRP A 196 13.55 -1.59 -25.71
C TRP A 196 13.58 -2.41 -27.01
N ARG A 197 12.59 -2.19 -27.88
CA ARG A 197 12.68 -2.56 -29.30
C ARG A 197 13.54 -1.55 -30.04
#